data_AF-A0A1I1NKI8-F1
#
_entry.id   AF-A0A1I1NKI8-F1
#
_cell.length_a   1.000
_cell.length_b   1.000
_cell.length_c   1.000
_cell.angle_alpha   90.00
_cell.angle_beta   90.00
_cell.angle_gamma   90.00
#
_symmetry.space_group_name_H-M   'P 1'
#
loop_
_entity.id
_entity.type
_entity.pdbx_description
1 polymer ?
#
loop_
_entity_poly.entity_id
_entity_poly.type
_entity_poly.pdbx_seq_one_letter_code
_entity_poly.pdbx_strand_id
1 'polypeptide(L)' 'MNKNVFLICLLLFFLSIGQAQIYNPVKRKTSVQKISDTEYELQAKAIIENGWHLYSQFVAEGGPNNTTFG' A
#
# COMPACT_ATOMS: atom_id res chain seq x y z
N MET A 1 16.54 -38.39 -17.20
CA MET A 1 15.67 -37.21 -17.10
C MET A 1 15.87 -36.38 -18.37
N ASN A 2 14.82 -36.04 -19.11
CA ASN A 2 14.97 -35.35 -20.39
C ASN A 2 15.55 -33.95 -20.15
N LYS A 3 16.58 -33.55 -20.91
CA LYS A 3 17.27 -32.23 -20.78
C LYS A 3 16.27 -31.06 -20.75
N ASN A 4 15.20 -31.16 -21.51
CA ASN A 4 14.15 -30.14 -21.58
C ASN A 4 13.37 -30.03 -20.26
N VAL A 5 13.10 -31.14 -19.58
CA VAL A 5 12.43 -31.15 -18.27
C VAL A 5 13.32 -30.47 -17.24
N PHE A 6 14.62 -30.77 -17.25
CA PHE A 6 15.59 -30.10 -16.37
C PHE A 6 15.63 -28.59 -16.61
N LEU A 7 15.67 -28.15 -17.87
CA LEU A 7 15.69 -26.73 -18.23
C LEU A 7 14.40 -26.00 -17.81
N ILE A 8 13.24 -26.64 -17.97
CA ILE A 8 11.95 -26.08 -17.54
C ILE A 8 11.92 -25.93 -16.02
N CYS A 9 12.33 -26.95 -15.27
CA CYS A 9 12.43 -26.88 -13.80
C CYS A 9 13.37 -25.75 -13.35
N LEU A 10 14.50 -25.58 -14.03
CA LEU A 10 15.45 -24.52 -13.74
C LEU A 10 14.87 -23.13 -14.00
N LEU A 11 14.14 -22.94 -15.11
CA LEU A 11 13.47 -21.68 -15.43
C LEU A 11 12.38 -21.33 -14.40
N LEU A 12 11.56 -22.30 -14.00
CA LEU A 12 10.52 -22.11 -12.99
C LEU A 12 11.10 -21.75 -11.62
N PHE A 13 12.27 -22.30 -11.27
CA PHE A 13 12.98 -21.95 -10.05
C PHE A 13 13.46 -20.49 -10.05
N PHE A 14 13.94 -19.96 -11.18
CA PHE A 14 14.34 -18.55 -11.25
C PHE A 14 13.16 -17.57 -11.23
N LEU A 15 12.02 -17.95 -11.80
CA LEU A 15 10.81 -17.13 -11.79
C LEU A 15 10.20 -16.97 -10.39
N SER A 16 10.41 -17.93 -9.47
CA SER A 16 9.84 -17.88 -8.13
C SER A 16 10.62 -17.01 -7.14
N ILE A 17 11.87 -16.63 -7.45
CA ILE A 17 12.74 -15.85 -6.55
C ILE A 17 12.50 -14.32 -6.69
N GLY A 18 11.96 -13.87 -7.82
CA GLY A 18 11.70 -12.45 -8.07
C GLY A 18 10.59 -11.89 -7.18
N GLN A 19 10.93 -10.96 -6.28
CA GLN A 19 9.96 -10.20 -5.49
C GLN A 19 10.00 -8.73 -5.94
N ALA A 20 9.01 -8.29 -6.71
CA ALA A 20 8.93 -6.94 -7.29
C ALA A 20 7.75 -6.12 -6.75
N GLN A 21 7.22 -6.47 -5.56
CA GLN A 21 6.15 -5.68 -4.97
C GLN A 21 6.61 -4.27 -4.59
N ILE A 22 5.71 -3.30 -4.78
CA ILE A 22 5.89 -1.94 -4.26
C ILE A 22 6.00 -2.02 -2.74
N TYR A 23 7.12 -1.53 -2.20
CA TYR A 23 7.30 -1.43 -0.76
C TYR A 23 6.26 -0.47 -0.19
N ASN A 24 5.49 -0.93 0.80
CA ASN A 24 4.41 -0.17 1.41
C ASN A 24 4.71 0.10 2.89
N PRO A 25 5.26 1.28 3.23
CA PRO A 25 5.59 1.66 4.60
C PRO A 25 4.37 2.08 5.44
N VAL A 26 3.17 2.10 4.85
CA VAL A 26 1.94 2.52 5.53
C VAL A 26 0.89 1.41 5.48
N LYS A 27 0.68 0.73 6.60
CA LYS A 27 -0.39 -0.26 6.75
C LYS A 27 -1.70 0.45 7.02
N ARG A 28 -2.71 0.21 6.19
CA ARG A 28 -4.04 0.83 6.29
C ARG A 28 -5.08 -0.21 6.70
N LYS A 29 -6.04 0.19 7.54
CA LYS A 29 -7.22 -0.61 7.90
C LYS A 29 -8.43 0.30 7.97
N THR A 30 -9.51 -0.11 7.35
CA THR A 30 -10.81 0.55 7.48
C THR A 30 -11.79 -0.38 8.18
N SER A 31 -12.67 0.16 9.02
CA SER A 31 -13.79 -0.58 9.57
C SER A 31 -15.03 0.31 9.64
N VAL A 32 -16.19 -0.31 9.49
CA VAL A 32 -17.48 0.32 9.65
C VAL A 32 -18.19 -0.36 10.80
N GLN A 33 -18.65 0.42 11.78
CA GLN A 33 -19.42 -0.06 12.92
C GLN A 33 -20.80 0.57 12.89
N LYS A 34 -21.86 -0.25 12.84
CA LYS A 34 -23.23 0.25 12.96
C LYS A 34 -23.47 0.70 14.40
N ILE A 35 -23.95 1.94 14.58
CA ILE A 35 -24.37 2.48 15.87
C ILE A 35 -25.89 2.41 16.01
N SER A 36 -26.61 2.78 14.94
CA SER A 36 -28.08 2.73 14.89
C SER A 36 -28.55 2.45 13.45
N ASP A 37 -29.86 2.46 13.22
CA ASP A 37 -30.42 2.27 11.87
C ASP A 37 -30.03 3.37 10.88
N THR A 38 -29.60 4.54 11.37
CA THR A 38 -29.21 5.68 10.55
C THR A 38 -27.77 6.17 10.79
N GLU A 39 -27.08 5.62 11.80
CA GLU A 39 -25.73 6.05 12.17
C GLU A 39 -24.71 4.92 12.11
N TYR A 40 -23.55 5.24 11.54
CA TYR A 40 -22.43 4.33 11.39
C TYR A 40 -21.14 5.09 11.70
N GLU A 41 -20.24 4.45 12.42
CA GLU A 41 -18.89 4.92 12.63
C GLU A 41 -17.96 4.33 11.57
N LEU A 42 -17.24 5.20 10.86
CA LEU A 42 -16.18 4.83 9.94
C LEU A 42 -14.83 5.08 10.62
N GLN A 43 -14.07 4.03 10.85
CA GLN A 43 -12.71 4.13 11.37
C GLN A 43 -11.72 3.88 10.24
N ALA A 44 -10.87 4.87 9.94
CA ALA A 44 -9.75 4.74 9.02
C ALA A 44 -8.44 4.83 9.80
N LYS A 45 -7.73 3.71 9.93
CA LYS A 45 -6.48 3.60 10.68
C LYS A 45 -5.30 3.44 9.72
N ALA A 46 -4.25 4.23 9.92
CA ALA A 46 -2.97 4.09 9.24
C ALA A 46 -1.86 3.89 10.28
N ILE A 47 -0.98 2.92 10.05
CA ILE A 47 0.22 2.67 10.84
C ILE A 47 1.41 2.91 9.91
N ILE A 48 2.19 3.93 10.23
CA ILE A 48 3.35 4.37 9.45
C ILE A 48 4.60 3.76 10.08
N GLU A 49 5.41 3.09 9.27
CA GLU A 49 6.69 2.53 9.72
C GLU A 49 7.67 3.64 10.13
N ASN A 50 8.55 3.35 11.10
CA ASN A 50 9.49 4.35 11.62
C ASN A 50 10.40 4.91 10.51
N GLY A 51 10.73 6.20 10.59
CA GLY A 51 11.51 6.92 9.58
C GLY A 51 10.69 7.54 8.45
N TRP A 52 9.38 7.28 8.40
CA TRP A 52 8.46 7.94 7.47
C TRP A 52 7.69 9.07 8.18
N HIS A 53 7.49 10.18 7.48
CA HIS A 53 6.82 11.35 8.03
C HIS A 53 5.47 11.57 7.35
N LEU A 54 4.43 11.82 8.15
CA LEU A 54 3.15 12.29 7.66
C LEU A 54 3.21 13.82 7.51
N TYR A 55 2.99 14.31 6.30
CA TYR A 55 2.91 15.74 6.05
C TYR A 55 1.52 16.28 6.42
N SER A 56 1.50 17.53 6.86
CA SER A 56 0.26 18.25 7.13
C SER A 56 -0.62 18.31 5.88
N GLN A 57 -1.92 18.08 6.05
CA GLN A 57 -2.92 18.34 5.01
C GLN A 57 -3.26 19.83 4.89
N PHE A 58 -2.83 20.64 5.85
CA PHE A 58 -3.02 22.09 5.86
C PHE A 58 -1.78 22.79 5.31
N VAL A 59 -1.98 23.55 4.25
CA VAL A 59 -0.99 24.47 3.70
C VAL A 59 -1.25 25.84 4.31
N ALA A 60 -0.23 26.45 4.93
CA ALA A 60 -0.34 27.79 5.50
C ALA A 60 -0.53 28.85 4.39
N GLU A 61 -1.04 30.02 4.75
CA GLU A 61 -1.15 31.15 3.83
C GLU A 61 0.24 31.51 3.27
N GLY A 62 0.37 31.55 1.95
CA GLY A 62 1.66 31.71 1.26
C GLY A 62 2.48 30.42 1.07
N GLY A 63 1.94 29.26 1.46
CA GLY A 63 2.55 27.94 1.20
C GLY A 63 2.43 27.47 -0.25
N PRO A 64 3.07 26.34 -0.59
CA PRO A 64 3.09 25.83 -1.96
C PRO A 64 1.69 25.43 -2.45
N ASN A 65 1.35 25.83 -3.68
CA ASN A 65 0.09 25.46 -4.31
C ASN A 65 0.00 23.94 -4.49
N ASN A 66 -1.16 23.36 -4.19
CA ASN A 66 -1.41 21.94 -4.42
C ASN A 66 -1.46 21.63 -5.93
N THR A 67 -1.00 20.43 -6.30
CA THR A 67 -1.15 19.95 -7.68
C THR A 67 -2.62 19.74 -7.99
N THR A 68 -3.19 20.58 -8.86
CA THR A 68 -4.54 20.40 -9.40
C THR A 68 -4.50 19.41 -10.56
N PHE A 69 -5.26 18.32 -10.45
CA PHE A 69 -5.54 17.45 -11.59
C PHE A 69 -6.80 18.01 -12.28
N GLY A 70 -6.65 18.42 -13.54
CA GLY A 70 -7.75 18.91 -14.38
C GLY A 70 -8.55 17.79 -15.05
#